data_AF-A0A976LCY0-F1
#
_entry.id   AF-A0A976LCY0-F1
#
_cell.length_a   1.000
_cell.length_b   1.000
_cell.length_c   1.000
_cell.angle_alpha   90.00
_cell.angle_beta   90.00
_cell.angle_gamma   90.00
#
_symmetry.space_group_name_H-M   'P 1'
#
loop_
_entity.id
_entity.type
_entity.pdbx_description
1 polymer ?
#
loop_
_entity_poly.entity_id
_entity_poly.type
_entity_poly.pdbx_seq_one_letter_code
_entity_poly.pdbx_strand_id
1 'polypeptide(L)'
;MGVGEINREDRETQGEIDPRDSEIVPSHETDSSDEGSSPNSGVAESGVAENAADVPPPDQSPEPPTSDEESMTHEENSLNASSDESQAEPVDESPFPEESPFAIPKPLVAPKPQPKDPGVSPSIAPDDAVAIVSPRTPSGLKRPSLPGAEMTQNENNEPDPATPSQQIFGTIGATPLVLQKVEALGVNTWKIAKKGSTISSHEEFLVPAAIALRPEIMVRGVTIRLEQVTLAIVEVGEDNIPSIEVLFGRAMMQSNDPNATIRVRAGGLSGTIESGLSQPVGIEVQLHQPNGANPEVNEAVVKAVIATIGRSQPLCIRWSKESSGADGQSSDKFELSSTESIQWDSRQPGSWKKLSGPRNSASLDWLVSTSTKIEKYQQSVGESLAKGIESKESLVSALLELAGDKRSENRIAAVSTLALLGQYDELIELLSKEKQDNGLKDGEWTQMASSIVPLALSRGIKSATRFRESLEKKSPVGTAELLYKLINGYSNDELEAGADQVLIDALDNEHMVVRRYAILKLLDIVEGAEWFKEADRQKYKVDRSEASRKESLKWWRQQLDQKRIRRVSKDSKSDV
;
A
#
# COMPACT_ATOMS: atom_id res chain seq x y z
N MET A 1 56.41 51.01 -18.29
CA MET A 1 55.57 50.85 -19.50
C MET A 1 54.18 50.45 -19.02
N GLY A 2 53.09 51.17 -19.23
CA GLY A 2 52.93 52.51 -19.80
C GLY A 2 51.65 52.64 -20.63
N VAL A 3 50.66 53.39 -20.11
CA VAL A 3 49.52 54.02 -20.83
C VAL A 3 48.48 53.04 -21.42
N GLY A 4 47.16 53.28 -21.37
CA GLY A 4 46.40 54.38 -20.76
C GLY A 4 44.88 54.26 -20.97
N GLU A 5 44.14 55.29 -20.56
CA GLU A 5 42.68 55.41 -20.57
C GLU A 5 42.10 55.74 -21.97
N ILE A 6 40.81 55.44 -22.20
CA ILE A 6 39.91 56.27 -23.04
C ILE A 6 38.51 56.30 -22.42
N ASN A 7 37.95 57.50 -22.26
CA ASN A 7 36.58 57.79 -21.77
C ASN A 7 35.55 57.94 -22.90
N ARG A 8 34.25 57.76 -22.57
CA ARG A 8 33.08 58.47 -23.14
C ARG A 8 31.85 58.18 -22.26
N GLU A 9 31.44 59.10 -21.40
CA GLU A 9 30.57 60.28 -21.64
C GLU A 9 29.09 59.93 -21.96
N ASP A 10 28.28 60.15 -20.93
CA ASP A 10 27.06 60.95 -20.91
C ASP A 10 25.85 60.59 -21.78
N ARG A 11 24.75 60.25 -21.08
CA ARG A 11 23.48 60.99 -21.29
C ARG A 11 22.58 60.99 -20.04
N GLU A 12 22.45 62.16 -19.41
CA GLU A 12 21.35 62.45 -18.49
C GLU A 12 20.05 62.71 -19.28
N THR A 13 18.91 62.30 -18.73
CA THR A 13 17.63 63.00 -18.92
C THR A 13 16.84 62.95 -17.61
N GLN A 14 16.60 64.12 -17.03
CA GLN A 14 15.69 64.33 -15.91
C GLN A 14 14.23 64.12 -16.35
N GLY A 15 13.35 63.77 -15.41
CA GLY A 15 11.93 63.48 -15.66
C GLY A 15 11.11 63.55 -14.39
N GLU A 16 10.91 64.76 -13.89
CA GLU A 16 10.13 65.13 -12.70
C GLU A 16 8.62 65.17 -13.02
N ILE A 17 7.78 64.37 -12.33
CA ILE A 17 6.33 64.56 -12.25
C ILE A 17 5.83 64.27 -10.82
N ASP A 18 5.09 65.24 -10.28
CA ASP A 18 4.52 65.32 -8.93
C ASP A 18 3.22 64.49 -8.80
N PRO A 19 2.81 64.01 -7.60
CA PRO A 19 1.63 63.16 -7.44
C PRO A 19 0.38 63.98 -7.07
N ARG A 20 -0.79 63.67 -7.66
CA ARG A 20 -2.10 64.05 -7.11
C ARG A 20 -3.29 63.27 -7.69
N ASP A 21 -4.31 63.17 -6.83
CA ASP A 21 -5.74 63.02 -7.10
C ASP A 21 -6.26 61.77 -7.83
N SER A 22 -6.77 60.83 -7.01
CA SER A 22 -7.95 60.02 -7.33
C SER A 22 -8.64 59.62 -6.02
N GLU A 23 -9.49 60.52 -5.51
CA GLU A 23 -10.40 60.24 -4.40
C GLU A 23 -11.46 59.23 -4.83
N ILE A 24 -11.72 58.22 -3.99
CA ILE A 24 -12.96 57.43 -4.05
C ILE A 24 -13.50 57.30 -2.62
N VAL A 25 -14.66 57.89 -2.36
CA VAL A 25 -15.37 57.94 -1.06
C VAL A 25 -16.86 57.57 -1.31
N PRO A 26 -17.57 56.92 -0.36
CA PRO A 26 -18.74 56.08 -0.68
C PRO A 26 -20.10 56.63 -0.20
N SER A 27 -21.19 56.04 -0.71
CA SER A 27 -22.60 56.18 -0.26
C SER A 27 -23.53 55.35 -1.17
N HIS A 28 -24.72 54.83 -0.81
CA HIS A 28 -25.33 54.43 0.47
C HIS A 28 -26.54 53.50 0.15
N GLU A 29 -27.25 53.03 1.17
CA GLU A 29 -28.46 52.15 1.20
C GLU A 29 -29.62 52.45 0.23
N THR A 30 -30.37 51.40 -0.17
CA THR A 30 -31.77 51.05 0.24
C THR A 30 -31.99 49.56 -0.10
N ASP A 31 -32.55 48.67 0.73
CA ASP A 31 -33.82 48.64 1.46
C ASP A 31 -35.05 48.32 0.57
N SER A 32 -35.58 47.09 0.71
CA SER A 32 -36.98 46.70 0.42
C SER A 32 -37.21 45.22 0.78
N SER A 33 -38.13 44.99 1.72
CA SER A 33 -38.78 43.72 2.03
C SER A 33 -39.55 43.13 0.82
N ASP A 34 -39.84 41.82 0.84
CA ASP A 34 -41.17 41.34 1.29
C ASP A 34 -41.25 39.81 1.48
N GLU A 35 -41.90 39.39 2.56
CA GLU A 35 -42.41 38.02 2.77
C GLU A 35 -43.89 37.98 2.39
N GLY A 36 -44.43 36.82 1.97
CA GLY A 36 -45.88 36.59 2.12
C GLY A 36 -46.59 35.69 1.11
N SER A 37 -47.00 34.52 1.62
CA SER A 37 -48.34 33.95 1.43
C SER A 37 -48.87 33.55 0.04
N SER A 38 -49.10 32.24 -0.08
CA SER A 38 -50.21 31.59 -0.80
C SER A 38 -51.60 32.17 -0.37
N PRO A 39 -52.78 31.88 -1.00
CA PRO A 39 -53.13 30.63 -1.68
C PRO A 39 -54.20 30.69 -2.83
N ASN A 40 -54.70 29.49 -3.18
CA ASN A 40 -56.07 29.17 -3.67
C ASN A 40 -56.50 29.37 -5.15
N SER A 41 -56.71 28.24 -5.81
CA SER A 41 -58.04 27.64 -6.15
C SER A 41 -59.15 28.47 -6.82
N GLY A 42 -59.60 27.99 -7.99
CA GLY A 42 -60.87 28.33 -8.69
C GLY A 42 -60.74 28.02 -10.20
N VAL A 43 -61.28 26.95 -10.82
CA VAL A 43 -62.64 26.36 -10.88
C VAL A 43 -63.59 27.07 -11.87
N ALA A 44 -64.05 26.31 -12.88
CA ALA A 44 -65.22 26.56 -13.77
C ALA A 44 -65.12 27.74 -14.79
N GLU A 45 -65.78 27.76 -15.96
CA GLU A 45 -66.66 26.79 -16.63
C GLU A 45 -66.76 27.02 -18.17
N SER A 46 -67.14 25.97 -18.91
CA SER A 46 -67.94 25.88 -20.17
C SER A 46 -67.94 26.98 -21.25
N GLY A 47 -67.75 26.59 -22.53
CA GLY A 47 -67.86 27.54 -23.67
C GLY A 47 -67.74 27.05 -25.14
N VAL A 48 -68.11 25.79 -25.46
CA VAL A 48 -68.75 25.32 -26.74
C VAL A 48 -68.13 25.59 -28.15
N ALA A 49 -67.79 24.48 -28.84
CA ALA A 49 -67.78 24.17 -30.30
C ALA A 49 -66.98 25.07 -31.30
N GLU A 50 -66.21 24.55 -32.26
CA GLU A 50 -66.62 23.62 -33.34
C GLU A 50 -65.44 22.86 -34.03
N ASN A 51 -65.80 21.80 -34.78
CA ASN A 51 -65.11 21.20 -35.94
C ASN A 51 -63.85 20.30 -35.81
N ALA A 52 -64.14 18.99 -35.82
CA ALA A 52 -63.80 18.04 -36.91
C ALA A 52 -62.50 17.18 -36.88
N ALA A 53 -62.68 15.93 -37.34
CA ALA A 53 -61.70 14.89 -37.72
C ALA A 53 -61.08 13.98 -36.63
N ASP A 54 -61.91 13.02 -36.18
CA ASP A 54 -61.57 11.62 -35.83
C ASP A 54 -60.61 10.92 -36.84
N VAL A 55 -59.96 9.77 -36.60
CA VAL A 55 -59.44 9.03 -35.41
C VAL A 55 -58.64 7.80 -35.97
N PRO A 56 -57.59 7.27 -35.29
CA PRO A 56 -56.86 6.04 -35.68
C PRO A 56 -57.41 4.78 -34.95
N PRO A 57 -56.75 3.60 -34.93
CA PRO A 57 -55.94 2.86 -35.92
C PRO A 57 -56.75 1.61 -36.41
N PRO A 58 -56.12 0.51 -36.89
CA PRO A 58 -56.07 -0.67 -36.01
C PRO A 58 -54.87 -1.63 -36.16
N ASP A 59 -54.75 -2.50 -35.17
CA ASP A 59 -53.94 -3.73 -35.13
C ASP A 59 -54.80 -4.94 -35.53
N GLN A 60 -54.27 -5.89 -36.33
CA GLN A 60 -54.75 -7.28 -36.47
C GLN A 60 -53.88 -8.13 -37.42
N SER A 61 -53.54 -9.36 -37.00
CA SER A 61 -52.96 -10.43 -37.83
C SER A 61 -54.06 -11.29 -38.50
N PRO A 62 -53.71 -12.09 -39.53
CA PRO A 62 -53.97 -13.53 -39.41
C PRO A 62 -52.92 -14.48 -40.08
N GLU A 63 -53.00 -15.75 -39.70
CA GLU A 63 -52.26 -16.94 -40.19
C GLU A 63 -52.94 -17.59 -41.43
N PRO A 64 -52.67 -18.87 -41.82
CA PRO A 64 -51.43 -19.61 -42.10
C PRO A 64 -51.42 -20.12 -43.59
N PRO A 65 -50.63 -21.15 -43.97
CA PRO A 65 -51.21 -22.50 -43.93
C PRO A 65 -50.24 -23.62 -43.49
N THR A 66 -50.83 -24.77 -43.14
CA THR A 66 -50.20 -26.11 -43.08
C THR A 66 -49.77 -26.57 -44.49
N SER A 67 -48.95 -27.59 -44.73
CA SER A 67 -48.60 -28.78 -43.94
C SER A 67 -47.12 -29.20 -44.25
N ASP A 68 -46.55 -30.41 -44.05
CA ASP A 68 -47.03 -31.77 -43.73
C ASP A 68 -46.01 -32.56 -42.86
N GLU A 69 -46.45 -33.75 -42.44
CA GLU A 69 -45.80 -34.93 -41.83
C GLU A 69 -44.67 -35.56 -42.73
N GLU A 70 -43.81 -36.53 -42.35
CA GLU A 70 -43.75 -37.46 -41.20
C GLU A 70 -42.36 -38.17 -41.07
N SER A 71 -42.07 -38.73 -39.88
CA SER A 71 -41.48 -40.07 -39.63
C SER A 71 -40.03 -40.54 -39.94
N MET A 72 -39.54 -41.35 -38.98
CA MET A 72 -38.63 -42.54 -39.05
C MET A 72 -37.14 -42.32 -39.44
N THR A 73 -36.12 -42.43 -38.56
CA THR A 73 -35.62 -43.52 -37.65
C THR A 73 -34.61 -44.50 -38.30
N HIS A 74 -33.68 -45.00 -37.47
CA HIS A 74 -32.70 -46.08 -37.74
C HIS A 74 -31.61 -45.77 -38.83
N GLU A 75 -30.39 -46.32 -38.79
CA GLU A 75 -29.76 -47.22 -37.81
C GLU A 75 -28.23 -47.06 -37.78
N GLU A 76 -27.61 -47.74 -36.82
CA GLU A 76 -26.18 -48.03 -36.76
C GLU A 76 -25.70 -48.79 -38.02
N ASN A 77 -24.42 -48.68 -38.37
CA ASN A 77 -23.70 -49.90 -38.71
C ASN A 77 -22.21 -49.85 -38.37
N SER A 78 -21.71 -50.98 -37.87
CA SER A 78 -20.34 -51.20 -37.42
C SER A 78 -19.54 -52.05 -38.40
N LEU A 79 -18.21 -51.93 -38.32
CA LEU A 79 -17.20 -53.00 -38.47
C LEU A 79 -17.33 -54.02 -39.63
N ASN A 80 -16.43 -53.94 -40.60
CA ASN A 80 -15.45 -55.00 -40.94
C ASN A 80 -14.49 -54.45 -42.04
N ALA A 81 -13.17 -54.59 -42.01
CA ALA A 81 -12.27 -55.70 -41.67
C ALA A 81 -12.01 -56.70 -42.82
N SER A 82 -10.95 -56.43 -43.59
CA SER A 82 -10.01 -57.38 -44.22
C SER A 82 -8.80 -56.53 -44.67
N SER A 83 -7.62 -56.63 -44.04
CA SER A 83 -6.65 -57.74 -44.16
C SER A 83 -6.19 -57.97 -45.60
N ASP A 84 -4.96 -57.54 -45.89
CA ASP A 84 -4.00 -58.34 -46.66
C ASP A 84 -2.57 -58.04 -46.18
N GLU A 85 -1.69 -59.04 -46.27
CA GLU A 85 -0.33 -59.03 -45.73
C GLU A 85 0.69 -58.53 -46.77
N SER A 86 1.80 -57.93 -46.33
CA SER A 86 3.12 -58.25 -46.89
C SER A 86 4.29 -57.70 -46.07
N GLN A 87 5.03 -58.65 -45.48
CA GLN A 87 6.50 -58.72 -45.35
C GLN A 87 7.25 -57.66 -44.53
N ALA A 88 8.03 -58.18 -43.58
CA ALA A 88 9.01 -57.45 -42.79
C ALA A 88 10.43 -57.63 -43.36
N GLU A 89 11.31 -56.65 -43.11
CA GLU A 89 12.73 -56.89 -42.85
C GLU A 89 13.19 -56.04 -41.64
N PRO A 90 14.20 -56.49 -40.87
CA PRO A 90 14.55 -55.90 -39.58
C PRO A 90 15.69 -54.86 -39.69
N VAL A 91 15.62 -53.79 -38.90
CA VAL A 91 16.74 -52.85 -38.71
C VAL A 91 16.97 -52.54 -37.23
N ASP A 92 17.93 -53.27 -36.68
CA ASP A 92 18.99 -52.81 -35.76
C ASP A 92 18.58 -51.95 -34.54
N GLU A 93 18.41 -52.61 -33.39
CA GLU A 93 18.41 -51.95 -32.07
C GLU A 93 19.83 -51.54 -31.67
N SER A 94 20.10 -50.22 -31.61
CA SER A 94 21.23 -49.67 -30.87
C SER A 94 20.73 -48.60 -29.87
N PRO A 95 21.10 -48.69 -28.59
CA PRO A 95 20.51 -47.84 -27.56
C PRO A 95 21.08 -46.41 -27.60
N PHE A 96 20.19 -45.43 -27.70
CA PHE A 96 20.54 -44.04 -27.37
C PHE A 96 20.63 -43.88 -25.84
N PRO A 97 21.70 -43.25 -25.31
CA PRO A 97 21.81 -42.98 -23.88
C PRO A 97 20.93 -41.78 -23.47
N GLU A 98 20.28 -41.91 -22.31
CA GLU A 98 19.49 -40.84 -21.70
C GLU A 98 20.35 -39.65 -21.23
N GLU A 99 19.70 -38.49 -21.12
CA GLU A 99 20.31 -37.19 -20.82
C GLU A 99 20.73 -37.05 -19.34
N SER A 100 21.80 -36.28 -19.08
CA SER A 100 21.76 -35.14 -18.14
C SER A 100 23.14 -34.49 -17.91
N PRO A 101 23.35 -33.24 -18.37
CA PRO A 101 24.46 -32.39 -17.95
C PRO A 101 24.01 -31.19 -17.07
N PHE A 102 23.03 -31.38 -16.18
CA PHE A 102 22.65 -30.36 -15.18
C PHE A 102 23.36 -30.59 -13.83
N ALA A 103 24.65 -30.32 -13.80
CA ALA A 103 25.41 -30.22 -12.56
C ALA A 103 25.22 -28.82 -11.95
N ILE A 104 24.26 -28.68 -11.02
CA ILE A 104 24.14 -27.48 -10.17
C ILE A 104 25.44 -27.34 -9.37
N PRO A 105 26.17 -26.20 -9.45
CA PRO A 105 27.39 -26.02 -8.69
C PRO A 105 27.08 -25.99 -7.17
N LYS A 106 27.78 -26.82 -6.41
CA LYS A 106 27.68 -26.82 -4.93
C LYS A 106 28.05 -25.43 -4.39
N PRO A 107 27.28 -24.88 -3.43
CA PRO A 107 27.62 -23.60 -2.82
C PRO A 107 28.96 -23.70 -2.08
N LEU A 108 29.79 -22.66 -2.23
CA LEU A 108 31.05 -22.52 -1.51
C LEU A 108 30.75 -22.35 -0.02
N VAL A 109 31.42 -23.13 0.84
CA VAL A 109 31.26 -23.03 2.30
C VAL A 109 31.85 -21.70 2.78
N ALA A 110 30.98 -20.77 3.18
CA ALA A 110 31.40 -19.50 3.78
C ALA A 110 32.07 -19.74 5.16
N PRO A 111 33.07 -18.94 5.54
CA PRO A 111 33.74 -19.07 6.83
C PRO A 111 32.77 -18.73 7.99
N LYS A 112 32.89 -19.46 9.10
CA LYS A 112 32.10 -19.21 10.32
C LYS A 112 32.30 -17.78 10.81
N PRO A 113 31.24 -17.01 11.11
CA PRO A 113 31.38 -15.70 11.74
C PRO A 113 31.92 -15.85 13.17
N GLN A 114 32.86 -14.98 13.54
CA GLN A 114 33.28 -14.80 14.93
C GLN A 114 32.16 -14.11 15.74
N PRO A 115 32.07 -14.36 17.07
CA PRO A 115 31.10 -13.69 17.92
C PRO A 115 31.39 -12.18 17.97
N LYS A 116 30.37 -11.36 17.75
CA LYS A 116 30.40 -9.92 18.02
C LYS A 116 29.79 -9.64 19.39
N ASP A 117 30.38 -8.68 20.10
CA ASP A 117 29.88 -8.16 21.37
C ASP A 117 28.47 -7.52 21.24
N PRO A 118 27.67 -7.47 22.32
CA PRO A 118 26.29 -7.04 22.31
C PRO A 118 26.15 -5.51 22.18
N GLY A 119 26.15 -5.01 20.94
CA GLY A 119 25.82 -3.63 20.60
C GLY A 119 24.35 -3.44 20.21
N VAL A 120 23.56 -2.89 21.12
CA VAL A 120 22.25 -2.20 20.94
C VAL A 120 21.43 -2.59 19.70
N SER A 121 20.50 -3.53 19.89
CA SER A 121 19.36 -3.72 18.97
C SER A 121 18.38 -2.53 19.06
N PRO A 122 17.60 -2.22 18.01
CA PRO A 122 16.47 -1.30 18.14
C PRO A 122 15.49 -1.79 19.23
N SER A 123 14.91 -0.85 20.00
CA SER A 123 14.18 -1.17 21.24
C SER A 123 12.89 -2.00 21.05
N ILE A 124 12.45 -2.18 19.81
CA ILE A 124 11.62 -3.32 19.37
C ILE A 124 12.23 -3.77 18.04
N ALA A 125 12.78 -4.98 17.98
CA ALA A 125 12.89 -5.66 16.69
C ALA A 125 11.46 -5.92 16.18
N PRO A 126 11.15 -5.78 14.88
CA PRO A 126 9.82 -6.07 14.31
C PRO A 126 9.56 -7.59 14.28
N ASP A 127 9.67 -8.22 15.44
CA ASP A 127 9.28 -9.58 15.71
C ASP A 127 7.76 -9.59 15.94
N ASP A 128 7.05 -10.44 15.21
CA ASP A 128 5.64 -10.78 15.42
C ASP A 128 4.56 -9.68 15.31
N ALA A 129 4.87 -8.43 14.96
CA ALA A 129 3.91 -7.31 14.96
C ALA A 129 2.56 -7.61 14.25
N VAL A 130 2.54 -8.50 13.24
CA VAL A 130 1.29 -9.04 12.67
C VAL A 130 1.26 -10.58 12.56
N ALA A 131 2.15 -11.31 13.27
CA ALA A 131 2.33 -12.75 13.04
C ALA A 131 1.79 -13.69 14.15
N ILE A 132 1.55 -13.23 15.39
CA ILE A 132 1.10 -14.14 16.47
C ILE A 132 -0.42 -14.17 16.63
N VAL A 133 -0.99 -15.29 16.15
CA VAL A 133 -2.05 -16.03 16.87
C VAL A 133 -1.35 -17.15 17.64
N SER A 134 -1.21 -17.01 18.97
CA SER A 134 -0.94 -18.05 19.99
C SER A 134 -0.46 -17.42 21.32
N PRO A 135 -0.70 -18.06 22.48
CA PRO A 135 -0.68 -17.38 23.77
C PRO A 135 0.73 -17.19 24.35
N ARG A 136 0.98 -16.05 25.01
CA ARG A 136 2.13 -15.87 25.91
C ARG A 136 1.74 -16.18 27.35
N THR A 137 2.49 -17.06 27.99
CA THR A 137 2.40 -17.33 29.44
C THR A 137 2.89 -16.10 30.23
N PRO A 138 2.15 -15.61 31.24
CA PRO A 138 2.56 -14.42 31.99
C PRO A 138 3.72 -14.72 32.94
N SER A 139 4.91 -14.21 32.60
CA SER A 139 6.07 -14.25 33.49
C SER A 139 6.02 -13.14 34.54
N GLY A 140 5.66 -13.52 35.78
CA GLY A 140 6.43 -13.09 36.94
C GLY A 140 6.30 -11.65 37.45
N LEU A 141 5.08 -11.16 37.73
CA LEU A 141 4.90 -10.11 38.73
C LEU A 141 4.62 -10.73 40.11
N LYS A 142 5.60 -10.68 41.01
CA LYS A 142 5.43 -11.06 42.42
C LYS A 142 4.46 -10.10 43.10
N ARG A 143 3.26 -10.58 43.43
CA ARG A 143 2.30 -9.86 44.28
C ARG A 143 2.83 -9.84 45.73
N PRO A 144 2.87 -8.69 46.43
CA PRO A 144 3.18 -8.67 47.84
C PRO A 144 2.04 -9.33 48.64
N SER A 145 2.40 -10.19 49.59
CA SER A 145 1.45 -10.87 50.47
C SER A 145 0.96 -9.92 51.56
N LEU A 146 -0.35 -9.73 51.68
CA LEU A 146 -0.99 -9.11 52.85
C LEU A 146 -1.58 -10.21 53.76
N PRO A 147 -1.57 -10.02 55.09
CA PRO A 147 -2.02 -11.04 56.04
C PRO A 147 -3.55 -11.20 56.01
N GLY A 148 -4.02 -12.40 56.36
CA GLY A 148 -5.44 -12.73 56.33
C GLY A 148 -6.26 -12.00 57.40
N ALA A 149 -7.53 -11.77 57.08
CA ALA A 149 -8.57 -11.34 58.02
C ALA A 149 -9.69 -12.39 58.04
N GLU A 150 -10.21 -12.66 59.23
CA GLU A 150 -11.23 -13.66 59.49
C GLU A 150 -12.62 -13.22 58.99
N MET A 151 -13.50 -14.20 58.76
CA MET A 151 -14.88 -13.94 58.37
C MET A 151 -15.70 -13.37 59.55
N THR A 152 -16.24 -12.16 59.37
CA THR A 152 -17.47 -11.74 60.06
C THR A 152 -18.45 -11.20 59.03
N GLN A 153 -19.58 -11.90 58.86
CA GLN A 153 -20.71 -11.41 58.07
C GLN A 153 -21.37 -10.24 58.79
N ASN A 154 -21.74 -9.20 58.04
CA ASN A 154 -22.74 -8.23 58.47
C ASN A 154 -23.44 -7.68 57.24
N GLU A 155 -24.76 -7.83 57.18
CA GLU A 155 -25.59 -7.27 56.12
C GLU A 155 -25.82 -5.78 56.38
N ASN A 156 -25.48 -4.93 55.42
CA ASN A 156 -26.03 -3.58 55.33
C ASN A 156 -25.98 -3.10 53.87
N ASN A 157 -27.05 -2.48 53.41
CA ASN A 157 -27.16 -1.93 52.06
C ASN A 157 -26.32 -0.64 51.96
N GLU A 158 -25.25 -0.69 51.16
CA GLU A 158 -24.64 0.49 50.53
C GLU A 158 -24.83 0.41 49.01
N PRO A 159 -24.91 1.56 48.30
CA PRO A 159 -25.07 1.58 46.84
C PRO A 159 -23.82 1.04 46.14
N ASP A 160 -24.01 0.42 44.97
CA ASP A 160 -22.96 -0.21 44.17
C ASP A 160 -21.69 0.67 44.06
N PRO A 161 -20.48 0.09 44.31
CA PRO A 161 -19.25 0.80 44.03
C PRO A 161 -19.19 1.07 42.52
N ALA A 162 -19.13 2.36 42.15
CA ALA A 162 -19.09 2.77 40.77
C ALA A 162 -18.03 1.99 39.98
N THR A 163 -18.47 1.31 38.91
CA THR A 163 -17.59 0.68 37.93
C THR A 163 -16.45 1.63 37.62
N PRO A 164 -15.17 1.22 37.77
CA PRO A 164 -14.04 2.14 37.60
C PRO A 164 -14.16 2.80 36.24
N SER A 165 -14.31 4.12 36.24
CA SER A 165 -14.53 4.92 35.04
C SER A 165 -13.33 4.76 34.13
N GLN A 166 -13.49 3.92 33.09
CA GLN A 166 -12.44 3.66 32.11
C GLN A 166 -12.00 5.01 31.54
N GLN A 167 -10.76 5.38 31.82
CA GLN A 167 -10.24 6.69 31.46
C GLN A 167 -10.20 6.79 29.94
N ILE A 168 -11.03 7.66 29.37
CA ILE A 168 -11.11 7.84 27.93
C ILE A 168 -9.90 8.67 27.50
N PHE A 169 -9.02 8.08 26.68
CA PHE A 169 -7.83 8.72 26.15
C PHE A 169 -8.07 9.41 24.80
N GLY A 170 -8.98 8.83 24.01
CA GLY A 170 -9.36 9.33 22.69
C GLY A 170 -10.56 8.58 22.10
N THR A 171 -10.92 8.92 20.87
CA THR A 171 -12.01 8.32 20.11
C THR A 171 -11.65 8.10 18.64
N ILE A 172 -12.17 7.03 18.04
CA ILE A 172 -12.12 6.81 16.59
C ILE A 172 -13.08 7.77 15.87
N GLY A 173 -12.58 8.40 14.81
CA GLY A 173 -13.29 9.38 13.98
C GLY A 173 -14.37 8.78 13.09
N ALA A 174 -14.83 9.57 12.11
CA ALA A 174 -16.02 9.24 11.31
C ALA A 174 -15.74 8.37 10.08
N THR A 175 -14.49 8.12 9.72
CA THR A 175 -14.06 7.47 8.47
C THR A 175 -14.14 5.93 8.53
N PRO A 176 -14.29 5.25 7.38
CA PRO A 176 -15.13 4.05 7.30
C PRO A 176 -14.52 2.73 7.79
N LEU A 177 -13.19 2.61 7.93
CA LEU A 177 -12.58 1.35 8.36
C LEU A 177 -11.15 1.54 8.90
N VAL A 178 -10.93 1.13 10.14
CA VAL A 178 -9.61 0.83 10.72
C VAL A 178 -9.72 -0.45 11.53
N LEU A 179 -8.69 -1.29 11.47
CA LEU A 179 -8.60 -2.50 12.28
C LEU A 179 -7.84 -2.17 13.56
N GLN A 180 -8.42 -2.54 14.70
CA GLN A 180 -7.83 -2.43 16.04
C GLN A 180 -7.43 -3.83 16.48
N LYS A 181 -6.20 -3.99 16.96
CA LYS A 181 -5.75 -5.23 17.60
C LYS A 181 -6.37 -5.34 18.98
N VAL A 182 -6.86 -6.52 19.32
CA VAL A 182 -7.42 -6.83 20.64
C VAL A 182 -6.95 -8.18 21.13
N GLU A 183 -6.63 -8.24 22.42
CA GLU A 183 -6.43 -9.50 23.11
C GLU A 183 -7.81 -10.10 23.47
N ALA A 184 -8.13 -11.24 22.87
CA ALA A 184 -9.33 -12.02 23.15
C ALA A 184 -8.90 -13.42 23.62
N LEU A 185 -9.26 -13.81 24.84
CA LEU A 185 -8.91 -15.12 25.43
C LEU A 185 -7.40 -15.43 25.42
N GLY A 186 -6.54 -14.42 25.58
CA GLY A 186 -5.08 -14.58 25.52
C GLY A 186 -4.50 -14.71 24.11
N VAL A 187 -5.31 -14.42 23.07
CA VAL A 187 -4.92 -14.45 21.67
C VAL A 187 -5.12 -13.06 21.07
N ASN A 188 -4.07 -12.54 20.42
CA ASN A 188 -4.17 -11.30 19.65
C ASN A 188 -4.99 -11.55 18.37
N THR A 189 -6.04 -10.76 18.21
CA THR A 189 -6.95 -10.80 17.04
C THR A 189 -7.20 -9.38 16.55
N TRP A 190 -7.63 -9.24 15.30
CA TRP A 190 -7.97 -7.94 14.72
C TRP A 190 -9.49 -7.81 14.61
N LYS A 191 -10.05 -6.68 15.06
CA LYS A 191 -11.46 -6.31 14.92
C LYS A 191 -11.60 -4.96 14.20
N ILE A 192 -12.77 -4.64 13.69
CA ILE A 192 -13.07 -3.26 13.28
C ILE A 192 -13.14 -2.37 14.53
N ALA A 193 -12.45 -1.22 14.49
CA ALA A 193 -12.71 -0.14 15.44
C ALA A 193 -13.94 0.67 14.95
N LYS A 194 -14.99 0.74 15.78
CA LYS A 194 -16.25 1.41 15.39
C LYS A 194 -16.09 2.92 15.51
N LYS A 195 -16.76 3.68 14.66
CA LYS A 195 -16.89 5.14 14.81
C LYS A 195 -17.30 5.51 16.24
N GLY A 196 -16.58 6.43 16.86
CA GLY A 196 -16.81 6.89 18.23
C GLY A 196 -16.39 5.90 19.33
N SER A 197 -15.82 4.74 19.00
CA SER A 197 -15.27 3.84 20.04
C SER A 197 -14.11 4.51 20.76
N THR A 198 -14.02 4.27 22.06
CA THR A 198 -12.96 4.80 22.91
C THR A 198 -11.63 4.08 22.65
N ILE A 199 -10.55 4.82 22.85
CA ILE A 199 -9.16 4.37 22.71
C ILE A 199 -8.62 4.17 24.14
N SER A 200 -7.99 3.02 24.41
CA SER A 200 -7.31 2.76 25.68
C SER A 200 -5.94 3.46 25.76
N SER A 201 -5.10 3.12 26.73
CA SER A 201 -3.77 3.72 26.88
C SER A 201 -2.74 3.20 25.87
N HIS A 202 -3.01 2.09 25.18
CA HIS A 202 -2.14 1.49 24.16
C HIS A 202 -3.00 0.73 23.15
N GLU A 203 -2.90 1.08 21.87
CA GLU A 203 -3.68 0.49 20.78
C GLU A 203 -2.82 0.29 19.53
N GLU A 204 -2.91 -0.86 18.89
CA GLU A 204 -2.33 -1.09 17.55
C GLU A 204 -3.42 -0.97 16.48
N PHE A 205 -3.17 -0.13 15.47
CA PHE A 205 -4.08 0.16 14.37
C PHE A 205 -3.49 -0.23 13.01
N LEU A 206 -4.27 -0.96 12.22
CA LEU A 206 -3.94 -1.36 10.85
C LEU A 206 -4.99 -0.80 9.88
N VAL A 207 -4.54 -0.04 8.87
CA VAL A 207 -5.40 0.48 7.80
C VAL A 207 -5.35 -0.45 6.59
N PRO A 208 -6.50 -0.99 6.14
CA PRO A 208 -6.58 -1.82 4.93
C PRO A 208 -6.13 -1.09 3.65
N ALA A 209 -5.83 -1.85 2.60
CA ALA A 209 -5.21 -1.34 1.37
C ALA A 209 -6.18 -0.71 0.34
N ALA A 210 -7.23 -0.03 0.79
CA ALA A 210 -8.20 0.63 -0.08
C ALA A 210 -8.04 2.16 -0.03
N ILE A 211 -7.91 2.79 -1.19
CA ILE A 211 -7.48 4.20 -1.36
C ILE A 211 -8.39 5.22 -0.65
N ALA A 212 -9.66 4.88 -0.45
CA ALA A 212 -10.62 5.73 0.27
C ALA A 212 -10.52 5.65 1.80
N LEU A 213 -9.72 4.73 2.36
CA LEU A 213 -9.59 4.55 3.80
C LEU A 213 -8.55 5.51 4.36
N ARG A 214 -9.05 6.61 4.94
CA ARG A 214 -8.28 7.56 5.74
C ARG A 214 -8.91 7.69 7.14
N PRO A 215 -8.85 6.64 7.98
CA PRO A 215 -9.37 6.71 9.34
C PRO A 215 -8.68 7.81 10.14
N GLU A 216 -9.48 8.62 10.81
CA GLU A 216 -9.03 9.64 11.77
C GLU A 216 -9.19 9.11 13.19
N ILE A 217 -8.24 9.44 14.05
CA ILE A 217 -8.12 8.98 15.42
C ILE A 217 -7.83 10.22 16.27
N MET A 218 -8.73 10.58 17.19
CA MET A 218 -8.56 11.76 18.05
C MET A 218 -8.04 11.33 19.41
N VAL A 219 -6.82 11.72 19.79
CA VAL A 219 -6.21 11.40 21.09
C VAL A 219 -5.68 12.66 21.75
N ARG A 220 -6.13 12.95 22.98
CA ARG A 220 -5.67 14.10 23.78
C ARG A 220 -5.57 15.44 23.00
N GLY A 221 -6.54 15.71 22.12
CA GLY A 221 -6.60 16.94 21.31
C GLY A 221 -5.80 16.92 20.00
N VAL A 222 -5.05 15.85 19.72
CA VAL A 222 -4.38 15.63 18.42
C VAL A 222 -5.24 14.71 17.57
N THR A 223 -5.52 15.12 16.34
CA THR A 223 -6.11 14.29 15.28
C THR A 223 -4.99 13.63 14.50
N ILE A 224 -5.00 12.30 14.49
CA ILE A 224 -4.10 11.44 13.73
C ILE A 224 -4.89 10.83 12.58
N ARG A 225 -4.55 11.15 11.34
CA ARG A 225 -5.09 10.49 10.14
C ARG A 225 -4.10 9.45 9.65
N LEU A 226 -4.50 8.18 9.64
CA LEU A 226 -3.69 7.10 9.06
C LEU A 226 -4.08 6.94 7.59
N GLU A 227 -3.10 6.76 6.70
CA GLU A 227 -3.33 6.45 5.29
C GLU A 227 -3.45 4.93 5.08
N GLN A 228 -3.93 4.49 3.91
CA GLN A 228 -3.97 3.07 3.53
C GLN A 228 -2.63 2.36 3.71
N VAL A 229 -2.66 1.04 3.98
CA VAL A 229 -1.45 0.20 4.12
C VAL A 229 -0.52 0.71 5.24
N THR A 230 -1.11 1.18 6.35
CA THR A 230 -0.36 1.70 7.51
C THR A 230 -0.60 0.83 8.74
N LEU A 231 0.47 0.48 9.44
CA LEU A 231 0.44 -0.08 10.79
C LEU A 231 1.07 0.92 11.75
N ALA A 232 0.31 1.36 12.74
CA ALA A 232 0.75 2.31 13.75
C ALA A 232 0.31 1.87 15.16
N ILE A 233 1.17 2.12 16.14
CA ILE A 233 0.84 2.02 17.56
C ILE A 233 0.52 3.44 18.05
N VAL A 234 -0.55 3.58 18.81
CA VAL A 234 -0.94 4.84 19.44
C VAL A 234 -1.09 4.59 20.93
N GLU A 235 -0.41 5.39 21.74
CA GLU A 235 -0.42 5.24 23.21
C GLU A 235 -0.66 6.60 23.87
N VAL A 236 -0.99 6.58 25.16
CA VAL A 236 -0.92 7.76 26.01
C VAL A 236 -0.10 7.44 27.24
N GLY A 237 1.01 8.16 27.40
CA GLY A 237 1.90 8.00 28.55
C GLY A 237 1.27 8.44 29.87
N GLU A 238 1.89 8.09 30.99
CA GLU A 238 1.46 8.47 32.34
C GLU A 238 1.37 10.01 32.51
N ASP A 239 2.19 10.75 31.77
CA ASP A 239 2.17 12.22 31.70
C ASP A 239 1.07 12.79 30.79
N ASN A 240 0.16 11.96 30.30
CA ASN A 240 -0.93 12.27 29.38
C ASN A 240 -0.52 12.82 28.00
N ILE A 241 0.78 12.81 27.66
CA ILE A 241 1.23 13.15 26.31
C ILE A 241 1.00 11.94 25.39
N PRO A 242 0.23 12.08 24.29
CA PRO A 242 0.03 10.99 23.33
C PRO A 242 1.34 10.62 22.63
N SER A 243 1.46 9.37 22.21
CA SER A 243 2.51 8.88 21.32
C SER A 243 1.93 8.24 20.07
N ILE A 244 2.65 8.34 18.96
CA ILE A 244 2.46 7.50 17.78
C ILE A 244 3.78 6.89 17.33
N GLU A 245 3.75 5.60 17.05
CA GLU A 245 4.84 4.85 16.42
C GLU A 245 4.34 4.28 15.09
N VAL A 246 4.89 4.73 13.97
CA VAL A 246 4.55 4.18 12.65
C VAL A 246 5.54 3.07 12.32
N LEU A 247 5.05 1.82 12.21
CA LEU A 247 5.88 0.66 11.89
C LEU A 247 6.08 0.50 10.38
N PHE A 248 5.05 0.83 9.59
CA PHE A 248 5.13 1.05 8.15
C PHE A 248 3.90 1.85 7.67
N GLY A 249 4.01 2.47 6.50
CA GLY A 249 2.95 3.27 5.90
C GLY A 249 3.10 4.76 6.22
N ARG A 250 1.97 5.48 6.35
CA ARG A 250 1.95 6.94 6.50
C ARG A 250 0.89 7.40 7.49
N ALA A 251 1.26 8.37 8.32
CA ALA A 251 0.38 9.05 9.25
C ALA A 251 0.53 10.57 9.12
N MET A 252 -0.59 11.29 9.21
CA MET A 252 -0.64 12.75 9.32
C MET A 252 -1.20 13.13 10.68
N MET A 253 -0.60 14.13 11.33
CA MET A 253 -1.03 14.64 12.64
C MET A 253 -1.34 16.13 12.53
N GLN A 254 -2.42 16.56 13.18
CA GLN A 254 -2.79 17.97 13.34
C GLN A 254 -3.53 18.17 14.67
N SER A 255 -3.49 19.36 15.25
CA SER A 255 -4.30 19.77 16.40
C SER A 255 -4.84 21.18 16.21
N ASN A 256 -5.99 21.45 16.82
CA ASN A 256 -6.53 22.81 16.94
C ASN A 256 -5.97 23.56 18.16
N ASP A 257 -5.32 22.86 19.10
CA ASP A 257 -4.59 23.49 20.21
C ASP A 257 -3.13 23.77 19.75
N PRO A 258 -2.69 25.04 19.69
CA PRO A 258 -1.32 25.38 19.30
C PRO A 258 -0.26 24.89 20.31
N ASN A 259 -0.66 24.51 21.53
CA ASN A 259 0.21 23.96 22.57
C ASN A 259 0.16 22.43 22.64
N ALA A 260 -0.57 21.77 21.74
CA ALA A 260 -0.62 20.31 21.70
C ALA A 260 0.78 19.73 21.49
N THR A 261 1.09 18.65 22.20
CA THR A 261 2.34 17.91 22.08
C THR A 261 2.05 16.45 21.75
N ILE A 262 2.93 15.83 20.98
CA ILE A 262 2.84 14.39 20.66
C ILE A 262 4.25 13.80 20.55
N ARG A 263 4.46 12.63 21.13
CA ARG A 263 5.67 11.83 20.90
C ARG A 263 5.54 11.10 19.57
N VAL A 264 6.62 11.08 18.79
CA VAL A 264 6.68 10.40 17.51
C VAL A 264 7.81 9.38 17.49
N ARG A 265 7.56 8.23 16.86
CA ARG A 265 8.55 7.20 16.53
C ARG A 265 8.36 6.74 15.09
N ALA A 266 9.46 6.66 14.34
CA ALA A 266 9.46 6.29 12.94
C ALA A 266 10.85 5.73 12.56
N GLY A 267 11.00 4.41 12.50
CA GLY A 267 12.32 3.78 12.41
C GLY A 267 13.21 4.23 13.58
N GLY A 268 14.44 4.69 13.30
CA GLY A 268 15.33 5.28 14.31
C GLY A 268 15.04 6.72 14.72
N LEU A 269 14.04 7.39 14.14
CA LEU A 269 13.62 8.74 14.55
C LEU A 269 12.67 8.64 15.74
N SER A 270 13.04 9.23 16.88
CA SER A 270 12.17 9.37 18.05
C SER A 270 12.34 10.73 18.73
N GLY A 271 11.24 11.43 18.97
CA GLY A 271 11.22 12.74 19.61
C GLY A 271 9.82 13.19 20.03
N THR A 272 9.72 14.41 20.53
CA THR A 272 8.45 15.06 20.89
C THR A 272 8.25 16.27 20.00
N ILE A 273 7.13 16.33 19.30
CA ILE A 273 6.67 17.55 18.62
C ILE A 273 6.13 18.49 19.70
N GLU A 274 6.70 19.69 19.80
CA GLU A 274 6.38 20.69 20.83
C GLU A 274 5.57 21.87 20.31
N SER A 275 5.62 22.15 19.00
CA SER A 275 4.81 23.17 18.33
C SER A 275 4.71 22.92 16.83
N GLY A 276 3.73 23.54 16.18
CA GLY A 276 3.51 23.43 14.72
C GLY A 276 2.43 22.41 14.33
N LEU A 277 1.84 21.68 15.30
CA LEU A 277 0.68 20.81 15.06
C LEU A 277 -0.58 21.57 14.63
N SER A 278 -0.61 22.90 14.68
CA SER A 278 -1.65 23.72 14.05
C SER A 278 -1.78 23.48 12.53
N GLN A 279 -0.80 22.79 11.94
CA GLN A 279 -0.69 22.44 10.53
C GLN A 279 -0.43 20.93 10.37
N PRO A 280 -0.68 20.35 9.18
CA PRO A 280 -0.39 18.94 8.92
C PRO A 280 1.10 18.61 9.04
N VAL A 281 1.42 17.67 9.93
CA VAL A 281 2.73 17.06 10.12
C VAL A 281 2.68 15.59 9.68
N GLY A 282 3.61 15.18 8.84
CA GLY A 282 3.66 13.83 8.28
C GLY A 282 4.75 12.95 8.89
N ILE A 283 4.41 11.68 9.08
CA ILE A 283 5.35 10.57 9.25
C ILE A 283 5.13 9.59 8.10
N GLU A 284 6.22 9.20 7.43
CA GLU A 284 6.25 8.07 6.49
C GLU A 284 7.31 7.06 6.93
N VAL A 285 6.98 5.77 6.93
CA VAL A 285 7.93 4.67 7.15
C VAL A 285 7.80 3.64 6.04
N GLN A 286 8.89 3.44 5.31
CA GLN A 286 9.00 2.49 4.21
C GLN A 286 9.91 1.34 4.62
N LEU A 287 9.46 0.11 4.34
CA LEU A 287 10.25 -1.11 4.49
C LEU A 287 10.62 -1.62 3.09
N HIS A 288 11.89 -1.90 2.85
CA HIS A 288 12.38 -2.33 1.54
C HIS A 288 13.47 -3.40 1.66
N GLN A 289 13.24 -4.56 1.04
CA GLN A 289 14.28 -5.56 0.83
C GLN A 289 15.15 -5.21 -0.38
N PRO A 290 16.50 -5.13 -0.25
CA PRO A 290 17.40 -4.96 -1.39
C PRO A 290 17.25 -6.09 -2.41
N ASN A 291 17.35 -5.76 -3.71
CA ASN A 291 17.31 -6.77 -4.77
C ASN A 291 18.41 -7.84 -4.57
N GLY A 292 18.02 -9.12 -4.60
CA GLY A 292 18.91 -10.27 -4.31
C GLY A 292 19.04 -10.66 -2.84
N ALA A 293 18.55 -9.84 -1.90
CA ALA A 293 18.53 -10.21 -0.48
C ALA A 293 17.56 -11.36 -0.21
N ASN A 294 17.89 -12.24 0.75
CA ASN A 294 16.97 -13.26 1.24
C ASN A 294 16.22 -12.70 2.46
N PRO A 295 14.90 -12.43 2.38
CA PRO A 295 14.15 -11.84 3.47
C PRO A 295 13.95 -12.75 4.69
N GLU A 296 14.30 -14.04 4.61
CA GLU A 296 14.35 -14.95 5.76
C GLU A 296 15.67 -14.85 6.57
N VAL A 297 16.66 -14.10 6.08
CA VAL A 297 18.00 -13.96 6.70
C VAL A 297 18.44 -12.49 6.81
N ASN A 298 18.05 -11.66 5.84
CA ASN A 298 18.38 -10.25 5.77
C ASN A 298 17.23 -9.39 6.31
N GLU A 299 17.53 -8.54 7.29
CA GLU A 299 16.60 -7.52 7.76
C GLU A 299 16.29 -6.52 6.64
N ALA A 300 15.03 -6.08 6.58
CA ALA A 300 14.60 -5.08 5.61
C ALA A 300 15.21 -3.71 5.93
N VAL A 301 15.54 -2.96 4.88
CA VAL A 301 15.98 -1.58 5.01
C VAL A 301 14.76 -0.73 5.34
N VAL A 302 14.75 -0.20 6.56
CA VAL A 302 13.78 0.79 7.02
C VAL A 302 14.25 2.19 6.62
N LYS A 303 13.35 2.97 6.02
CA LYS A 303 13.51 4.41 5.81
C LYS A 303 12.36 5.14 6.47
N ALA A 304 12.67 6.23 7.16
CA ALA A 304 11.67 7.06 7.82
C ALA A 304 11.80 8.52 7.37
N VAL A 305 10.67 9.20 7.21
CA VAL A 305 10.60 10.62 6.86
C VAL A 305 9.63 11.33 7.80
N ILE A 306 10.04 12.47 8.34
CA ILE A 306 9.17 13.42 9.06
C ILE A 306 9.19 14.76 8.32
N ALA A 307 8.02 15.32 8.02
CA ALA A 307 7.87 16.53 7.20
C ALA A 307 6.68 17.40 7.65
N THR A 308 6.70 18.68 7.31
CA THR A 308 5.53 19.58 7.43
C THR A 308 5.33 20.38 6.15
N ILE A 309 4.09 20.76 5.87
CA ILE A 309 3.70 21.53 4.68
C ILE A 309 3.12 22.91 4.97
N GLY A 310 3.00 23.34 6.24
CA GLY A 310 2.30 24.58 6.59
C GLY A 310 3.20 25.82 6.72
N ARG A 311 2.65 27.03 6.54
CA ARG A 311 3.44 28.27 6.32
C ARG A 311 3.67 29.14 7.55
N SER A 312 2.76 29.13 8.52
CA SER A 312 2.68 30.18 9.55
C SER A 312 3.59 29.97 10.77
N GLN A 313 4.09 28.76 11.00
CA GLN A 313 4.91 28.39 12.15
C GLN A 313 5.84 27.24 11.72
N PRO A 314 7.12 27.21 12.16
CA PRO A 314 7.96 26.03 11.99
C PRO A 314 7.43 24.87 12.84
N LEU A 315 7.58 23.64 12.34
CA LEU A 315 7.42 22.45 13.15
C LEU A 315 8.61 22.35 14.09
N CYS A 316 8.34 22.25 15.39
CA CYS A 316 9.39 22.12 16.39
C CYS A 316 9.40 20.73 17.00
N ILE A 317 10.57 20.08 16.99
CA ILE A 317 10.79 18.72 17.50
C ILE A 317 11.95 18.74 18.50
N ARG A 318 11.73 18.20 19.70
CA ARG A 318 12.82 17.85 20.63
C ARG A 318 13.16 16.37 20.45
N TRP A 319 14.38 16.08 19.99
CA TRP A 319 14.83 14.70 19.80
C TRP A 319 15.09 13.97 21.11
N SER A 320 14.81 12.67 21.13
CA SER A 320 15.28 11.79 22.19
C SER A 320 16.81 11.66 22.13
N LYS A 321 17.45 11.31 23.26
CA LYS A 321 18.91 11.08 23.31
C LYS A 321 19.36 9.86 22.49
N GLU A 322 18.43 8.97 22.12
CA GLU A 322 18.71 7.78 21.33
C GLU A 322 18.64 8.06 19.82
N SER A 323 18.03 9.18 19.41
CA SER A 323 17.89 9.61 18.01
C SER A 323 18.78 10.80 17.63
N SER A 324 19.69 11.23 18.50
CA SER A 324 20.68 12.26 18.15
C SER A 324 21.71 11.67 17.17
N GLY A 325 21.73 12.18 15.94
CA GLY A 325 22.66 11.74 14.90
C GLY A 325 24.11 12.10 15.18
N ALA A 326 25.01 11.62 14.31
CA ALA A 326 26.46 11.72 14.42
C ALA A 326 27.05 13.14 14.63
N ASP A 327 26.29 14.20 14.36
CA ASP A 327 26.69 15.60 14.60
C ASP A 327 26.62 16.02 16.09
N GLY A 328 26.21 15.13 17.00
CA GLY A 328 26.37 15.33 18.44
C GLY A 328 25.54 16.47 19.06
N GLN A 329 24.54 16.99 18.35
CA GLN A 329 23.58 17.98 18.88
C GLN A 329 22.65 17.31 19.91
N SER A 330 23.15 17.28 21.14
CA SER A 330 22.49 16.74 22.32
C SER A 330 21.15 17.41 22.58
N SER A 331 20.04 16.66 22.50
CA SER A 331 18.72 17.05 23.01
C SER A 331 18.13 18.37 22.49
N ASP A 332 18.75 18.97 21.47
CA ASP A 332 18.44 20.33 21.07
C ASP A 332 17.10 20.42 20.34
N LYS A 333 16.40 21.50 20.65
CA LYS A 333 15.11 21.87 20.07
C LYS A 333 15.33 22.20 18.59
N PHE A 334 14.81 21.36 17.71
CA PHE A 334 15.04 21.44 16.27
C PHE A 334 13.82 22.02 15.54
N GLU A 335 14.06 22.95 14.60
CA GLU A 335 13.01 23.59 13.81
C GLU A 335 13.05 23.16 12.33
N LEU A 336 11.89 22.76 11.83
CA LEU A 336 11.65 22.30 10.46
C LEU A 336 10.65 23.23 9.77
N SER A 337 11.08 23.87 8.68
CA SER A 337 10.22 24.75 7.88
C SER A 337 9.40 23.99 6.84
N SER A 338 8.44 24.69 6.20
CA SER A 338 7.45 24.15 5.25
C SER A 338 7.99 23.51 3.95
N THR A 339 9.31 23.55 3.78
CA THR A 339 10.08 23.09 2.61
C THR A 339 11.19 22.12 3.02
N GLU A 340 11.16 21.66 4.27
CA GLU A 340 12.18 20.79 4.83
C GLU A 340 11.56 19.50 5.35
N SER A 341 12.34 18.43 5.27
CA SER A 341 12.02 17.12 5.82
C SER A 341 13.25 16.55 6.53
N ILE A 342 13.02 15.58 7.40
CA ILE A 342 14.06 14.82 8.08
C ILE A 342 13.94 13.39 7.58
N GLN A 343 15.01 12.87 7.01
CA GLN A 343 15.07 11.49 6.55
C GLN A 343 16.07 10.68 7.36
N TRP A 344 15.68 9.49 7.77
CA TRP A 344 16.53 8.47 8.38
C TRP A 344 16.53 7.20 7.54
N ASP A 345 17.66 6.48 7.55
CA ASP A 345 17.85 5.22 6.84
C ASP A 345 18.60 4.25 7.76
N SER A 346 18.03 3.06 7.98
CA SER A 346 18.61 1.97 8.76
C SER A 346 20.02 1.54 8.32
N ARG A 347 20.44 1.83 7.08
CA ARG A 347 21.83 1.62 6.60
C ARG A 347 22.83 2.58 7.25
N GLN A 348 22.36 3.70 7.79
CA GLN A 348 23.16 4.73 8.47
C GLN A 348 22.50 5.09 9.82
N PRO A 349 22.30 4.12 10.73
CA PRO A 349 21.31 4.23 11.81
C PRO A 349 21.62 5.33 12.82
N GLY A 350 22.90 5.67 13.02
CA GLY A 350 23.35 6.80 13.84
C GLY A 350 23.32 8.16 13.12
N SER A 351 22.59 8.31 12.01
CA SER A 351 22.48 9.58 11.28
C SER A 351 21.10 9.76 10.65
N TRP A 352 20.61 11.00 10.69
CA TRP A 352 19.49 11.45 9.88
C TRP A 352 19.95 12.69 9.10
N LYS A 353 19.26 13.00 8.00
CA LYS A 353 19.59 14.11 7.10
C LYS A 353 18.43 15.09 7.06
N LYS A 354 18.71 16.38 7.26
CA LYS A 354 17.77 17.44 6.88
C LYS A 354 17.81 17.58 5.36
N LEU A 355 16.66 17.45 4.71
CA LEU A 355 16.51 17.65 3.27
C LEU A 355 15.64 18.88 3.03
N SER A 356 16.24 19.93 2.49
CA SER A 356 15.53 21.08 1.94
C SER A 356 15.12 20.77 0.51
N GLY A 357 13.84 20.94 0.16
CA GLY A 357 13.32 20.58 -1.16
C GLY A 357 12.13 21.42 -1.60
N PRO A 358 11.82 21.44 -2.92
CA PRO A 358 10.64 22.12 -3.41
C PRO A 358 9.37 21.48 -2.84
N ARG A 359 8.47 22.32 -2.35
CA ARG A 359 7.22 21.98 -1.66
C ARG A 359 6.29 21.00 -2.40
N ASN A 360 6.43 20.93 -3.72
CA ASN A 360 5.59 20.13 -4.62
C ASN A 360 6.37 18.91 -5.16
N SER A 361 7.24 18.30 -4.36
CA SER A 361 7.74 16.96 -4.65
C SER A 361 6.61 15.95 -4.45
N ALA A 362 6.38 15.08 -5.44
CA ALA A 362 5.31 14.06 -5.43
C ALA A 362 5.35 13.11 -4.20
N SER A 363 6.45 13.09 -3.45
CA SER A 363 6.59 12.41 -2.16
C SER A 363 5.74 13.02 -1.03
N LEU A 364 5.28 14.27 -1.11
CA LEU A 364 4.56 14.98 -0.03
C LEU A 364 3.09 15.32 -0.35
N ASP A 365 2.59 14.98 -1.56
CA ASP A 365 1.21 15.29 -1.99
C ASP A 365 0.13 14.70 -1.06
N TRP A 366 0.45 13.62 -0.35
CA TRP A 366 -0.42 12.97 0.62
C TRP A 366 -0.68 13.84 1.88
N LEU A 367 0.25 14.73 2.25
CA LEU A 367 0.05 15.69 3.35
C LEU A 367 -0.91 16.82 2.97
N VAL A 368 -0.83 17.29 1.72
CA VAL A 368 -1.71 18.35 1.19
C VAL A 368 -3.13 17.81 0.95
N SER A 369 -3.26 16.51 0.72
CA SER A 369 -4.49 15.81 0.34
C SER A 369 -5.52 15.67 1.48
N THR A 370 -6.07 16.78 1.97
CA THR A 370 -7.34 16.80 2.72
C THR A 370 -8.57 16.78 1.79
N SER A 371 -8.38 17.10 0.51
CA SER A 371 -9.49 17.47 -0.41
C SER A 371 -9.31 17.03 -1.87
N THR A 372 -8.34 16.16 -2.17
CA THR A 372 -8.39 15.35 -3.41
C THR A 372 -9.68 14.53 -3.37
N LYS A 373 -10.61 14.81 -4.29
CA LYS A 373 -11.89 14.11 -4.39
C LYS A 373 -11.62 12.61 -4.51
N ILE A 374 -11.85 11.87 -3.42
CA ILE A 374 -11.84 10.41 -3.42
C ILE A 374 -12.81 9.99 -4.52
N GLU A 375 -12.31 9.22 -5.49
CA GLU A 375 -13.11 8.86 -6.64
C GLU A 375 -14.28 7.98 -6.18
N LYS A 376 -15.50 8.22 -6.68
CA LYS A 376 -16.71 7.55 -6.14
C LYS A 376 -16.60 6.03 -6.07
N TYR A 377 -15.86 5.42 -7.00
CA TYR A 377 -15.63 3.97 -7.00
C TYR A 377 -14.72 3.51 -5.84
N GLN A 378 -13.74 4.32 -5.41
CA GLN A 378 -12.85 4.02 -4.27
C GLN A 378 -13.64 4.09 -2.96
N GLN A 379 -14.47 5.12 -2.79
CA GLN A 379 -15.38 5.22 -1.64
C GLN A 379 -16.31 4.00 -1.57
N SER A 380 -16.92 3.63 -2.70
CA SER A 380 -17.76 2.43 -2.80
C SER A 380 -17.02 1.13 -2.42
N VAL A 381 -15.72 1.01 -2.70
CA VAL A 381 -14.91 -0.16 -2.27
C VAL A 381 -14.68 -0.14 -0.76
N GLY A 382 -14.33 1.02 -0.19
CA GLY A 382 -14.18 1.17 1.26
C GLY A 382 -15.46 0.84 2.03
N GLU A 383 -16.60 1.35 1.55
CA GLU A 383 -17.93 1.05 2.10
C GLU A 383 -18.32 -0.44 1.94
N SER A 384 -18.02 -1.05 0.79
CA SER A 384 -18.27 -2.48 0.55
C SER A 384 -17.44 -3.37 1.48
N LEU A 385 -16.16 -3.02 1.67
CA LEU A 385 -15.25 -3.74 2.57
C LEU A 385 -15.71 -3.61 4.03
N ALA A 386 -16.02 -2.39 4.49
CA ALA A 386 -16.52 -2.16 5.85
C ALA A 386 -17.81 -2.96 6.11
N LYS A 387 -18.82 -2.82 5.25
CA LYS A 387 -20.10 -3.53 5.37
C LYS A 387 -19.94 -5.05 5.32
N GLY A 388 -19.07 -5.56 4.43
CA GLY A 388 -18.81 -6.99 4.31
C GLY A 388 -18.20 -7.56 5.59
N ILE A 389 -17.22 -6.87 6.18
CA ILE A 389 -16.61 -7.28 7.45
C ILE A 389 -17.58 -7.15 8.63
N GLU A 390 -18.36 -6.06 8.71
CA GLU A 390 -19.37 -5.88 9.77
C GLU A 390 -20.48 -6.95 9.75
N SER A 391 -20.69 -7.62 8.60
CA SER A 391 -21.73 -8.65 8.44
C SER A 391 -21.40 -10.02 9.03
N LYS A 392 -20.17 -10.23 9.54
CA LYS A 392 -19.70 -11.53 10.06
C LYS A 392 -19.04 -11.36 11.43
N GLU A 393 -19.07 -12.43 12.22
CA GLU A 393 -18.37 -12.48 13.52
C GLU A 393 -16.85 -12.59 13.38
N SER A 394 -16.36 -13.18 12.28
CA SER A 394 -14.93 -13.37 12.00
C SER A 394 -14.46 -12.49 10.85
N LEU A 395 -13.54 -11.56 11.17
CA LEU A 395 -12.85 -10.70 10.20
C LEU A 395 -12.22 -11.50 9.05
N VAL A 396 -11.49 -12.56 9.38
CA VAL A 396 -10.81 -13.40 8.36
C VAL A 396 -11.86 -14.08 7.47
N SER A 397 -12.93 -14.61 8.04
CA SER A 397 -14.01 -15.24 7.25
C SER A 397 -14.68 -14.25 6.29
N ALA A 398 -14.90 -13.00 6.72
CA ALA A 398 -15.49 -11.96 5.86
C ALA A 398 -14.55 -11.57 4.72
N LEU A 399 -13.25 -11.43 5.02
CA LEU A 399 -12.24 -11.11 4.02
C LEU A 399 -12.05 -12.24 2.99
N LEU A 400 -12.14 -13.50 3.41
CA LEU A 400 -12.11 -14.66 2.51
C LEU A 400 -13.33 -14.69 1.56
N GLU A 401 -14.51 -14.33 2.05
CA GLU A 401 -15.71 -14.22 1.21
C GLU A 401 -15.59 -13.08 0.19
N LEU A 402 -15.09 -11.91 0.62
CA LEU A 402 -14.82 -10.76 -0.26
C LEU A 402 -13.66 -11.00 -1.23
N ALA A 403 -12.69 -11.87 -0.91
CA ALA A 403 -11.65 -12.31 -1.83
C ALA A 403 -12.23 -13.09 -3.04
N GLY A 404 -13.44 -13.64 -2.90
CA GLY A 404 -14.22 -14.27 -3.97
C GLY A 404 -15.22 -13.35 -4.69
N ASP A 405 -15.30 -12.05 -4.35
CA ASP A 405 -16.25 -11.11 -4.95
C ASP A 405 -16.09 -11.04 -6.48
N LYS A 406 -17.17 -10.81 -7.23
CA LYS A 406 -17.13 -10.62 -8.70
C LYS A 406 -16.38 -9.34 -9.09
N ARG A 407 -16.39 -8.31 -8.24
CA ARG A 407 -15.73 -7.02 -8.45
C ARG A 407 -14.24 -7.07 -8.11
N SER A 408 -13.36 -6.73 -9.07
CA SER A 408 -11.91 -6.83 -8.88
C SER A 408 -11.39 -5.93 -7.75
N GLU A 409 -11.93 -4.73 -7.60
CA GLU A 409 -11.46 -3.81 -6.55
C GLU A 409 -11.82 -4.30 -5.13
N ASN A 410 -12.96 -4.97 -4.97
CA ASN A 410 -13.33 -5.61 -3.70
C ASN A 410 -12.39 -6.78 -3.37
N ARG A 411 -12.09 -7.65 -4.36
CA ARG A 411 -11.10 -8.73 -4.21
C ARG A 411 -9.73 -8.20 -3.84
N ILE A 412 -9.22 -7.22 -4.59
CA ILE A 412 -7.89 -6.63 -4.35
C ILE A 412 -7.81 -6.03 -2.94
N ALA A 413 -8.83 -5.29 -2.52
CA ALA A 413 -8.88 -4.71 -1.17
C ALA A 413 -8.90 -5.81 -0.09
N ALA A 414 -9.75 -6.82 -0.22
CA ALA A 414 -9.87 -7.90 0.76
C ALA A 414 -8.59 -8.75 0.85
N VAL A 415 -8.03 -9.18 -0.29
CA VAL A 415 -6.81 -10.01 -0.35
C VAL A 415 -5.58 -9.23 0.10
N SER A 416 -5.47 -7.94 -0.22
CA SER A 416 -4.40 -7.09 0.31
C SER A 416 -4.52 -6.90 1.83
N THR A 417 -5.75 -6.92 2.37
CA THR A 417 -5.99 -6.88 3.82
C THR A 417 -5.60 -8.20 4.47
N LEU A 418 -5.93 -9.34 3.88
CA LEU A 418 -5.45 -10.67 4.33
C LEU A 418 -3.92 -10.73 4.36
N ALA A 419 -3.25 -10.25 3.30
CA ALA A 419 -1.81 -10.16 3.25
C ALA A 419 -1.24 -9.25 4.34
N LEU A 420 -1.88 -8.10 4.60
CA LEU A 420 -1.54 -7.25 5.74
C LEU A 420 -1.76 -7.94 7.09
N LEU A 421 -2.71 -8.86 7.22
CA LEU A 421 -2.90 -9.71 8.39
C LEU A 421 -1.97 -10.95 8.43
N GLY A 422 -1.05 -11.09 7.47
CA GLY A 422 -0.09 -12.20 7.40
C GLY A 422 -0.66 -13.51 6.81
N GLN A 423 -1.81 -13.44 6.14
CA GLN A 423 -2.45 -14.53 5.38
C GLN A 423 -2.16 -14.31 3.90
N TYR A 424 -1.34 -15.15 3.27
CA TYR A 424 -0.86 -14.92 1.89
C TYR A 424 -1.42 -15.88 0.84
N ASP A 425 -2.16 -16.90 1.26
CA ASP A 425 -2.71 -17.93 0.38
C ASP A 425 -3.54 -17.33 -0.76
N GLU A 426 -4.45 -16.41 -0.45
CA GLU A 426 -5.33 -15.75 -1.41
C GLU A 426 -4.56 -14.72 -2.26
N LEU A 427 -3.47 -14.15 -1.75
CA LEU A 427 -2.60 -13.23 -2.49
C LEU A 427 -1.85 -13.99 -3.59
N ILE A 428 -1.22 -15.11 -3.26
CA ILE A 428 -0.53 -15.95 -4.24
C ILE A 428 -1.52 -16.50 -5.26
N GLU A 429 -2.68 -16.98 -4.82
CA GLU A 429 -3.70 -17.52 -5.72
C GLU A 429 -4.24 -16.44 -6.68
N LEU A 430 -4.56 -15.23 -6.20
CA LEU A 430 -5.04 -14.14 -7.04
C LEU A 430 -3.98 -13.61 -8.02
N LEU A 431 -2.71 -13.58 -7.61
CA LEU A 431 -1.60 -13.21 -8.50
C LEU A 431 -1.24 -14.30 -9.51
N SER A 432 -1.57 -15.57 -9.22
CA SER A 432 -1.33 -16.72 -10.08
C SER A 432 -2.48 -17.03 -11.05
N LYS A 433 -3.68 -16.49 -10.80
CA LYS A 433 -4.86 -16.69 -11.67
C LYS A 433 -4.64 -16.16 -13.08
N GLU A 434 -4.88 -17.03 -14.04
CA GLU A 434 -4.94 -16.69 -15.46
C GLU A 434 -6.12 -15.75 -15.75
N LYS A 435 -5.99 -14.94 -16.80
CA LYS A 435 -6.85 -13.77 -17.04
C LYS A 435 -8.35 -14.11 -17.24
N GLN A 436 -8.68 -15.33 -17.61
CA GLN A 436 -10.05 -15.76 -17.94
C GLN A 436 -10.91 -15.98 -16.68
N ASP A 437 -10.32 -16.37 -15.55
CA ASP A 437 -11.04 -16.83 -14.36
C ASP A 437 -11.11 -15.77 -13.24
N ASN A 438 -11.66 -14.60 -13.57
CA ASN A 438 -11.64 -13.40 -12.70
C ASN A 438 -10.21 -12.93 -12.31
N GLY A 439 -9.20 -13.27 -13.12
CA GLY A 439 -7.83 -12.81 -12.96
C GLY A 439 -7.68 -11.29 -13.04
N LEU A 440 -6.56 -10.78 -12.50
CA LEU A 440 -6.28 -9.35 -12.47
C LEU A 440 -5.85 -8.80 -13.85
N LYS A 441 -6.34 -7.59 -14.17
CA LYS A 441 -5.82 -6.77 -15.29
C LYS A 441 -4.34 -6.45 -15.04
N ASP A 442 -3.60 -6.16 -16.11
CA ASP A 442 -2.15 -5.90 -16.06
C ASP A 442 -1.76 -4.80 -15.04
N GLY A 443 -2.49 -3.68 -15.03
CA GLY A 443 -2.29 -2.59 -14.06
C GLY A 443 -2.68 -2.96 -12.63
N GLU A 444 -3.79 -3.68 -12.43
CA GLU A 444 -4.24 -4.17 -11.11
C GLU A 444 -3.21 -5.14 -10.51
N TRP A 445 -2.72 -6.08 -11.32
CA TRP A 445 -1.69 -7.04 -10.93
C TRP A 445 -0.36 -6.33 -10.60
N THR A 446 0.07 -5.41 -11.47
CA THR A 446 1.32 -4.66 -11.28
C THR A 446 1.26 -3.80 -10.02
N GLN A 447 0.13 -3.13 -9.75
CA GLN A 447 -0.09 -2.37 -8.52
C GLN A 447 0.01 -3.29 -7.28
N MET A 448 -0.65 -4.44 -7.29
CA MET A 448 -0.64 -5.37 -6.15
C MET A 448 0.76 -5.99 -5.92
N ALA A 449 1.43 -6.42 -6.98
CA ALA A 449 2.76 -7.02 -6.96
C ALA A 449 3.89 -6.02 -6.60
N SER A 450 3.68 -4.72 -6.83
CA SER A 450 4.65 -3.66 -6.46
C SER A 450 4.40 -3.02 -5.09
N SER A 451 3.18 -3.09 -4.54
CA SER A 451 2.84 -2.48 -3.25
C SER A 451 2.75 -3.47 -2.08
N ILE A 452 2.04 -4.60 -2.27
CA ILE A 452 1.73 -5.53 -1.17
C ILE A 452 2.83 -6.59 -1.00
N VAL A 453 3.33 -7.15 -2.10
CA VAL A 453 4.31 -8.24 -2.06
C VAL A 453 5.67 -7.81 -1.47
N PRO A 454 6.26 -6.65 -1.83
CA PRO A 454 7.51 -6.21 -1.21
C PRO A 454 7.34 -5.94 0.29
N LEU A 455 6.18 -5.42 0.70
CA LEU A 455 5.85 -5.22 2.11
C LEU A 455 5.71 -6.55 2.87
N ALA A 456 5.03 -7.55 2.29
CA ALA A 456 4.91 -8.89 2.88
C ALA A 456 6.27 -9.50 3.24
N LEU A 457 7.28 -9.33 2.36
CA LEU A 457 8.65 -9.80 2.57
C LEU A 457 9.49 -8.88 3.48
N SER A 458 9.13 -7.61 3.60
CA SER A 458 9.91 -6.62 4.36
C SER A 458 9.51 -6.51 5.84
N ARG A 459 8.43 -7.15 6.28
CA ARG A 459 7.92 -7.13 7.67
C ARG A 459 8.57 -8.19 8.59
N GLY A 460 9.80 -8.59 8.29
CA GLY A 460 10.58 -9.53 9.11
C GLY A 460 10.43 -11.01 8.74
N ILE A 461 11.32 -11.82 9.30
CA ILE A 461 11.59 -13.22 8.90
C ILE A 461 10.33 -14.08 8.87
N LYS A 462 9.51 -14.08 9.94
CA LYS A 462 8.28 -14.88 10.01
C LYS A 462 7.24 -14.49 8.95
N SER A 463 7.24 -13.22 8.54
CA SER A 463 6.41 -12.72 7.44
C SER A 463 6.88 -13.29 6.11
N ALA A 464 8.19 -13.29 5.87
CA ALA A 464 8.82 -13.82 4.67
C ALA A 464 8.72 -15.35 4.55
N THR A 465 8.89 -16.09 5.65
CA THR A 465 8.74 -17.55 5.68
C THR A 465 7.30 -17.97 5.36
N ARG A 466 6.30 -17.35 6.00
CA ARG A 466 4.88 -17.63 5.67
C ARG A 466 4.54 -17.28 4.22
N PHE A 467 5.12 -16.21 3.68
CA PHE A 467 4.94 -15.88 2.27
C PHE A 467 5.53 -16.96 1.36
N ARG A 468 6.71 -17.51 1.70
CA ARG A 468 7.31 -18.65 0.98
C ARG A 468 6.46 -19.92 1.11
N GLU A 469 5.96 -20.25 2.30
CA GLU A 469 5.06 -21.40 2.54
C GLU A 469 3.77 -21.29 1.70
N SER A 470 3.12 -20.13 1.69
CA SER A 470 1.96 -19.88 0.82
C SER A 470 2.33 -19.95 -0.66
N LEU A 471 3.53 -19.50 -1.06
CA LEU A 471 4.00 -19.61 -2.44
C LEU A 471 4.19 -21.08 -2.86
N GLU A 472 4.83 -21.89 -2.02
CA GLU A 472 4.98 -23.35 -2.21
C GLU A 472 3.63 -24.07 -2.31
N LYS A 473 2.62 -23.62 -1.54
CA LYS A 473 1.28 -24.19 -1.49
C LYS A 473 0.34 -23.77 -2.63
N LYS A 474 0.46 -22.53 -3.12
CA LYS A 474 -0.55 -21.89 -3.99
C LYS A 474 -0.04 -21.44 -5.36
N SER A 475 1.27 -21.46 -5.61
CA SER A 475 1.80 -21.19 -6.96
C SER A 475 1.61 -22.40 -7.89
N PRO A 476 1.70 -22.22 -9.22
CA PRO A 476 1.71 -23.34 -10.15
C PRO A 476 2.85 -24.33 -9.86
N VAL A 477 2.58 -25.62 -10.11
CA VAL A 477 3.48 -26.73 -9.77
C VAL A 477 4.89 -26.50 -10.31
N GLY A 478 5.91 -26.67 -9.47
CA GLY A 478 7.31 -26.49 -9.85
C GLY A 478 7.78 -25.03 -9.99
N THR A 479 6.90 -24.03 -9.90
CA THR A 479 7.30 -22.62 -10.07
C THR A 479 7.71 -21.88 -8.80
N ALA A 480 7.40 -22.42 -7.61
CA ALA A 480 7.55 -21.72 -6.33
C ALA A 480 8.95 -21.14 -6.10
N GLU A 481 10.02 -21.92 -6.29
CA GLU A 481 11.40 -21.46 -6.09
C GLU A 481 11.80 -20.35 -7.08
N LEU A 482 11.48 -20.54 -8.37
CA LEU A 482 11.72 -19.55 -9.41
C LEU A 482 10.94 -18.26 -9.14
N LEU A 483 9.67 -18.35 -8.75
CA LEU A 483 8.86 -17.19 -8.36
C LEU A 483 9.45 -16.49 -7.14
N TYR A 484 9.91 -17.21 -6.12
CA TYR A 484 10.52 -16.60 -4.94
C TYR A 484 11.76 -15.78 -5.31
N LYS A 485 12.63 -16.34 -6.17
CA LYS A 485 13.79 -15.65 -6.73
C LYS A 485 13.40 -14.43 -7.58
N LEU A 486 12.41 -14.58 -8.47
CA LEU A 486 11.91 -13.48 -9.29
C LEU A 486 11.25 -12.37 -8.46
N ILE A 487 10.59 -12.68 -7.34
CA ILE A 487 9.96 -11.71 -6.44
C ILE A 487 11.03 -10.91 -5.68
N ASN A 488 12.02 -11.61 -5.09
CA ASN A 488 13.15 -10.96 -4.41
C ASN A 488 14.03 -10.17 -5.41
N GLY A 489 14.02 -10.57 -6.68
CA GLY A 489 14.90 -10.01 -7.71
C GLY A 489 16.36 -10.42 -7.51
N TYR A 490 17.22 -9.92 -8.39
CA TYR A 490 18.64 -10.24 -8.42
C TYR A 490 19.49 -9.00 -8.15
N SER A 491 20.56 -9.18 -7.36
CA SER A 491 21.64 -8.22 -7.18
C SER A 491 22.44 -8.01 -8.48
N ASN A 492 23.30 -6.99 -8.54
CA ASN A 492 24.11 -6.75 -9.74
C ASN A 492 25.12 -7.89 -9.98
N ASP A 493 25.72 -8.42 -8.91
CA ASP A 493 26.67 -9.54 -8.95
C ASP A 493 26.00 -10.82 -9.49
N GLU A 494 24.75 -11.10 -9.08
CA GLU A 494 23.96 -12.22 -9.63
C GLU A 494 23.61 -12.01 -11.11
N LEU A 495 23.28 -10.78 -11.53
CA LEU A 495 23.08 -10.47 -12.94
C LEU A 495 24.36 -10.66 -13.75
N GLU A 496 25.53 -10.34 -13.20
CA GLU A 496 26.83 -10.62 -13.82
C GLU A 496 27.19 -12.10 -13.86
N ALA A 497 26.73 -12.89 -12.88
CA ALA A 497 26.86 -14.33 -12.84
C ALA A 497 25.87 -15.10 -13.73
N GLY A 498 24.97 -14.42 -14.45
CA GLY A 498 24.05 -15.02 -15.42
C GLY A 498 22.56 -15.05 -15.03
N ALA A 499 22.15 -14.39 -13.94
CA ALA A 499 20.73 -14.30 -13.58
C ALA A 499 19.90 -13.44 -14.56
N ASP A 500 20.57 -12.66 -15.40
CA ASP A 500 19.97 -11.93 -16.53
C ASP A 500 19.45 -12.87 -17.64
N GLN A 501 20.14 -13.99 -17.90
CA GLN A 501 19.63 -15.08 -18.75
C GLN A 501 18.38 -15.73 -18.15
N VAL A 502 18.39 -16.03 -16.84
CA VAL A 502 17.25 -16.62 -16.12
C VAL A 502 16.01 -15.73 -16.21
N LEU A 503 16.17 -14.41 -16.07
CA LEU A 503 15.09 -13.43 -16.25
C LEU A 503 14.48 -13.47 -17.66
N ILE A 504 15.29 -13.63 -18.70
CA ILE A 504 14.81 -13.66 -20.08
C ILE A 504 14.11 -14.98 -20.40
N ASP A 505 14.67 -16.12 -19.99
CA ASP A 505 14.02 -17.41 -20.27
C ASP A 505 12.71 -17.57 -19.49
N ALA A 506 12.61 -16.95 -18.31
CA ALA A 506 11.35 -16.84 -17.57
C ALA A 506 10.24 -16.05 -18.32
N LEU A 507 10.57 -15.25 -19.35
CA LEU A 507 9.56 -14.61 -20.21
C LEU A 507 8.89 -15.58 -21.21
N ASP A 508 9.47 -16.77 -21.47
CA ASP A 508 8.85 -17.82 -22.29
C ASP A 508 8.17 -18.92 -21.46
N ASN A 509 8.26 -18.85 -20.11
CA ASN A 509 7.64 -19.82 -19.20
C ASN A 509 6.12 -19.94 -19.47
N GLU A 510 5.55 -21.13 -19.30
CA GLU A 510 4.14 -21.41 -19.60
C GLU A 510 3.16 -20.61 -18.72
N HIS A 511 3.50 -20.40 -17.45
CA HIS A 511 2.65 -19.73 -16.47
C HIS A 511 2.76 -18.21 -16.53
N MET A 512 1.61 -17.53 -16.58
CA MET A 512 1.57 -16.08 -16.72
C MET A 512 2.25 -15.34 -15.56
N VAL A 513 2.11 -15.84 -14.33
CA VAL A 513 2.69 -15.20 -13.13
C VAL A 513 4.22 -15.14 -13.16
N VAL A 514 4.87 -16.18 -13.68
CA VAL A 514 6.34 -16.20 -13.88
C VAL A 514 6.75 -15.14 -14.90
N ARG A 515 6.07 -15.11 -16.06
CA ARG A 515 6.29 -14.09 -17.10
C ARG A 515 6.06 -12.66 -16.59
N ARG A 516 5.04 -12.43 -15.75
CA ARG A 516 4.72 -11.12 -15.15
C ARG A 516 5.82 -10.64 -14.20
N TYR A 517 6.32 -11.49 -13.29
CA TYR A 517 7.44 -11.09 -12.43
C TYR A 517 8.75 -10.91 -13.19
N ALA A 518 9.03 -11.77 -14.19
CA ALA A 518 10.20 -11.65 -15.03
C ALA A 518 10.26 -10.30 -15.78
N ILE A 519 9.17 -9.88 -16.43
CA ILE A 519 9.14 -8.56 -17.09
C ILE A 519 9.18 -7.41 -16.08
N LEU A 520 8.50 -7.53 -14.93
CA LEU A 520 8.52 -6.50 -13.88
C LEU A 520 9.94 -6.24 -13.37
N LYS A 521 10.73 -7.30 -13.14
CA LYS A 521 12.14 -7.17 -12.72
C LYS A 521 13.07 -6.72 -13.84
N LEU A 522 12.86 -7.16 -15.09
CA LEU A 522 13.62 -6.65 -16.23
C LEU A 522 13.42 -5.14 -16.39
N LEU A 523 12.18 -4.65 -16.25
CA LEU A 523 11.88 -3.22 -16.27
C LEU A 523 12.53 -2.48 -15.10
N ASP A 524 12.45 -2.96 -13.86
CA ASP A 524 13.19 -2.41 -12.69
C ASP A 524 14.71 -2.29 -12.95
N ILE A 525 15.29 -3.27 -13.65
CA ILE A 525 16.72 -3.29 -13.94
C ILE A 525 17.12 -2.23 -14.97
N VAL A 526 16.35 -2.07 -16.06
CA VAL A 526 16.72 -1.21 -17.19
C VAL A 526 16.11 0.20 -17.13
N GLU A 527 15.20 0.46 -16.19
CA GLU A 527 14.56 1.75 -16.03
C GLU A 527 15.56 2.86 -15.67
N GLY A 528 15.58 3.92 -16.48
CA GLY A 528 16.54 5.02 -16.39
C GLY A 528 17.85 4.80 -17.17
N ALA A 529 18.05 3.65 -17.84
CA ALA A 529 19.16 3.46 -18.75
C ALA A 529 18.96 4.25 -20.05
N GLU A 530 20.00 4.93 -20.53
CA GLU A 530 19.92 5.85 -21.69
C GLU A 530 19.51 5.16 -23.00
N TRP A 531 19.76 3.86 -23.11
CA TRP A 531 19.37 3.05 -24.27
C TRP A 531 17.90 2.61 -24.24
N PHE A 532 17.25 2.63 -23.07
CA PHE A 532 15.91 2.11 -22.86
C PHE A 532 14.89 3.24 -22.80
N LYS A 533 13.93 3.25 -23.74
CA LYS A 533 12.93 4.32 -23.86
C LYS A 533 11.55 3.83 -23.43
N GLU A 534 10.65 4.76 -23.11
CA GLU A 534 9.28 4.43 -22.71
C GLU A 534 8.53 3.60 -23.77
N ALA A 535 8.80 3.84 -25.06
CA ALA A 535 8.28 3.04 -26.16
C ALA A 535 8.75 1.57 -26.12
N ASP A 536 9.94 1.29 -25.56
CA ASP A 536 10.49 -0.06 -25.45
C ASP A 536 9.74 -0.90 -24.41
N ARG A 537 9.11 -0.29 -23.38
CA ARG A 537 8.24 -1.01 -22.43
C ARG A 537 7.12 -1.78 -23.14
N GLN A 538 6.62 -1.27 -24.27
CA GLN A 538 5.52 -1.89 -25.04
C GLN A 538 5.97 -3.05 -25.95
N LYS A 539 7.28 -3.33 -26.04
CA LYS A 539 7.83 -4.39 -26.91
C LYS A 539 7.46 -5.79 -26.44
N TYR A 540 7.36 -6.01 -25.14
CA TYR A 540 6.89 -7.27 -24.57
C TYR A 540 5.53 -7.04 -23.87
N LYS A 541 4.59 -7.98 -24.06
CA LYS A 541 3.33 -8.02 -23.32
C LYS A 541 3.03 -9.47 -22.98
N VAL A 542 2.75 -9.73 -21.70
CA VAL A 542 2.60 -11.09 -21.17
C VAL A 542 1.44 -11.83 -21.84
N ASP A 543 0.32 -11.14 -22.06
CA ASP A 543 -0.92 -11.71 -22.63
C ASP A 543 -0.85 -11.97 -24.16
N ARG A 544 0.29 -11.75 -24.83
CA ARG A 544 0.43 -12.02 -26.28
C ARG A 544 0.51 -13.52 -26.58
N SER A 545 0.16 -13.87 -27.81
CA SER A 545 0.37 -15.23 -28.36
C SER A 545 1.84 -15.63 -28.30
N GLU A 546 2.10 -16.94 -28.19
CA GLU A 546 3.45 -17.50 -28.06
C GLU A 546 4.38 -17.06 -29.21
N ALA A 547 3.89 -17.03 -30.45
CA ALA A 547 4.67 -16.58 -31.61
C ALA A 547 5.14 -15.11 -31.45
N SER A 548 4.26 -14.21 -31.00
CA SER A 548 4.61 -12.82 -30.73
C SER A 548 5.49 -12.66 -29.48
N ARG A 549 5.35 -13.51 -28.45
CA ARG A 549 6.29 -13.54 -27.32
C ARG A 549 7.69 -13.95 -27.77
N LYS A 550 7.81 -14.96 -28.64
CA LYS A 550 9.09 -15.41 -29.23
C LYS A 550 9.78 -14.33 -30.06
N GLU A 551 9.05 -13.44 -30.70
CA GLU A 551 9.61 -12.24 -31.35
C GLU A 551 10.12 -11.22 -30.32
N SER A 552 9.30 -10.85 -29.32
CA SER A 552 9.71 -9.97 -28.23
C SER A 552 10.93 -10.50 -27.45
N LEU A 553 11.02 -11.82 -27.28
CA LEU A 553 12.14 -12.53 -26.65
C LEU A 553 13.45 -12.38 -27.43
N LYS A 554 13.42 -12.43 -28.78
CA LYS A 554 14.62 -12.18 -29.60
C LYS A 554 15.19 -10.79 -29.35
N TRP A 555 14.33 -9.78 -29.18
CA TRP A 555 14.78 -8.43 -28.86
C TRP A 555 15.43 -8.33 -27.47
N TRP A 556 14.86 -8.99 -26.45
CA TRP A 556 15.45 -9.05 -25.11
C TRP A 556 16.78 -9.82 -25.08
N ARG A 557 16.86 -10.98 -25.76
CA ARG A 557 18.12 -11.74 -25.93
C ARG A 557 19.20 -10.89 -26.60
N GLN A 558 18.85 -10.09 -27.62
CA GLN A 558 19.79 -9.14 -28.21
C GLN A 558 20.32 -8.09 -27.19
N GLN A 559 19.53 -7.67 -26.20
CA GLN A 559 20.02 -6.76 -25.15
C GLN A 559 20.93 -7.47 -24.14
N LEU A 560 20.69 -8.77 -23.89
CA LEU A 560 21.55 -9.64 -23.09
C LEU A 560 22.91 -9.87 -23.75
N ASP A 561 22.93 -10.19 -25.04
CA ASP A 561 24.16 -10.34 -25.84
C ASP A 561 25.03 -9.07 -25.79
N GLN A 562 24.37 -7.91 -25.70
CA GLN A 562 24.99 -6.58 -25.58
C GLN A 562 25.30 -6.19 -24.11
N LYS A 563 25.09 -7.09 -23.14
CA LYS A 563 25.28 -6.92 -21.69
C LYS A 563 24.57 -5.70 -21.09
N ARG A 564 23.41 -5.33 -21.66
CA ARG A 564 22.66 -4.11 -21.30
C ARG A 564 21.73 -4.26 -20.11
N ILE A 565 21.49 -5.48 -19.63
CA ILE A 565 20.54 -5.79 -18.56
C ILE A 565 21.23 -5.58 -17.19
N ARG A 566 21.61 -4.33 -16.93
CA ARG A 566 22.32 -3.91 -15.72
C ARG A 566 21.69 -2.62 -15.21
N ARG A 567 21.64 -2.47 -13.89
CA ARG A 567 21.13 -1.25 -13.25
C ARG A 567 22.10 -0.11 -13.46
N VAL A 568 21.57 1.07 -13.77
CA VAL A 568 22.37 2.31 -13.78
C VAL A 568 22.76 2.64 -12.35
N SER A 569 24.07 2.77 -12.11
CA SER A 569 24.60 3.26 -10.84
C SER A 569 24.14 4.72 -10.66
N LYS A 570 23.21 4.99 -9.73
CA LYS A 570 22.65 6.34 -9.54
C LYS A 570 23.66 7.34 -8.97
N ASP A 571 24.82 6.87 -8.50
CA ASP A 571 25.87 7.68 -7.87
C ASP A 571 26.73 8.48 -8.87
N SER A 572 26.53 8.33 -10.19
CA SER A 572 27.34 9.01 -11.22
C SER A 572 26.68 10.29 -11.80
N LYS A 573 25.74 10.92 -11.09
CA LYS A 573 25.02 12.15 -11.54
C LYS A 573 25.02 13.30 -10.54
N SER A 574 25.97 13.32 -9.60
CA SER A 574 26.13 14.41 -8.62
C SER A 574 27.54 15.05 -8.65
N ASP A 575 28.10 15.23 -9.84
CA ASP A 575 29.35 15.99 -10.08
C ASP A 575 29.31 16.69 -11.47
N VAL A 576 28.46 17.71 -11.61
CA VAL A 576 28.62 18.87 -12.53
C VAL A 576 27.98 20.11 -11.88
#